data_AF-A0A8T2NCU9-F1
#
_entry.id   AF-A0A8T2NCU9-F1
#
_cell.length_a   1.000
_cell.length_b   1.000
_cell.length_c   1.000
_cell.angle_alpha   90.00
_cell.angle_beta   90.00
_cell.angle_gamma   90.00
#
_symmetry.space_group_name_H-M   'P 1'
#
loop_
_entity.id
_entity.type
_entity.pdbx_description
1 polymer ?
#
loop_
_entity_poly.entity_id
_entity_poly.type
_entity_poly.pdbx_seq_one_letter_code
_entity_poly.pdbx_strand_id
1 'polypeptide(L)' 'MCAGVEDLIQGYGARRCVCCALKIRQGENLQGKITVCKNRKDPRALLVSLTIRDVKQTYSIQ' A
#
# COMPACT_ATOMS: atom_id res chain seq x y z
N MET A 1 -12.58 14.44 -2.80
CA MET A 1 -11.28 15.12 -2.69
C MET A 1 -10.60 14.59 -1.43
N CYS A 2 -9.53 13.80 -1.56
CA CYS A 2 -8.75 13.35 -0.41
C CYS A 2 -7.87 14.52 0.02
N ALA A 3 -8.35 15.33 0.95
CA ALA A 3 -7.59 16.44 1.51
C ALA A 3 -6.56 15.89 2.51
N GLY A 4 -5.28 16.20 2.30
CA GLY A 4 -4.27 16.14 3.36
C GLY A 4 -3.49 14.84 3.54
N VAL A 5 -3.05 14.19 2.46
CA VAL A 5 -1.87 13.29 2.51
C VAL A 5 -0.93 13.67 1.36
N GLU A 6 -0.47 14.92 1.39
CA GLU A 6 0.71 15.28 0.63
C GLU A 6 1.92 14.61 1.30
N ASP A 7 2.84 14.10 0.48
CA ASP A 7 4.22 13.79 0.83
C ASP A 7 4.71 12.38 1.22
N LEU A 8 4.05 11.24 0.95
CA LEU A 8 4.84 9.98 1.02
C LEU A 8 4.48 8.75 0.18
N ILE A 9 3.52 8.82 -0.76
CA ILE A 9 3.36 7.75 -1.77
C ILE A 9 3.19 8.35 -3.18
N GLN A 10 3.91 9.43 -3.47
CA GLN A 10 3.99 10.03 -4.80
C GLN A 10 5.27 9.49 -5.47
N GLY A 11 5.23 8.33 -6.13
CA GLY A 11 6.41 7.92 -6.91
C GLY A 11 6.41 6.56 -7.59
N TYR A 12 5.74 5.54 -7.05
CA TYR A 12 5.93 4.17 -7.57
C TYR A 12 4.63 3.57 -8.12
N GLY A 13 4.22 4.05 -9.29
CA GLY A 13 3.62 3.25 -10.37
C GLY A 13 2.52 2.22 -10.05
N ALA A 14 1.61 2.44 -9.10
CA ALA A 14 0.54 1.50 -8.80
C ALA A 14 -0.85 2.05 -9.18
N ARG A 15 -1.55 1.33 -10.07
CA ARG A 15 -2.84 1.71 -10.69
C ARG A 15 -4.07 1.79 -9.75
N ARG A 16 -3.89 1.95 -8.43
CA ARG A 16 -4.94 2.32 -7.45
C ARG A 16 -4.32 2.46 -6.06
N CYS A 17 -4.37 3.65 -5.46
CA CYS A 17 -4.01 3.84 -4.06
C CYS A 17 -4.97 3.06 -3.15
N VAL A 18 -4.46 2.35 -2.14
CA VAL A 18 -5.27 1.66 -1.10
C VAL A 18 -6.31 2.61 -0.50
N CYS A 19 -5.90 3.87 -0.28
CA CYS A 19 -6.72 4.93 0.31
C CYS A 19 -7.91 5.34 -0.57
N CYS A 20 -7.88 5.10 -1.89
CA CYS A 20 -9.00 5.38 -2.78
C CYS A 20 -10.01 4.22 -2.83
N ALA A 21 -9.59 3.00 -2.49
CA ALA A 21 -10.48 1.84 -2.41
C ALA A 21 -11.26 1.78 -1.09
N LEU A 22 -10.72 2.41 -0.03
CA LEU A 22 -11.33 2.47 1.29
C LEU A 22 -11.88 3.89 1.55
N LYS A 23 -13.13 4.01 2.01
CA LYS A 23 -13.60 5.28 2.57
C LYS A 23 -12.88 5.49 3.90
N ILE A 24 -11.96 6.46 3.94
CA ILE A 24 -11.21 6.88 5.13
C ILE A 24 -11.73 8.24 5.57
N ARG A 25 -11.92 8.45 6.87
CA ARG A 25 -12.21 9.77 7.45
C ARG A 25 -10.94 10.40 8.01
N GLN A 26 -10.86 11.73 7.99
CA GLN A 26 -9.73 12.43 8.60
C GLN A 26 -9.70 12.15 10.11
N GLY A 27 -8.51 11.87 10.66
CA GLY A 27 -8.33 11.48 12.06
C GLY A 27 -8.66 10.01 12.37
N GLU A 28 -9.04 9.22 11.35
CA GLU A 28 -9.30 7.80 11.53
C GLU A 28 -7.98 7.00 11.60
N ASN A 29 -7.82 6.20 12.65
CA ASN A 29 -6.65 5.33 12.80
C ASN A 29 -6.79 4.08 11.93
N LEU A 30 -6.00 3.98 10.87
CA LEU A 30 -5.96 2.83 9.98
C LEU A 30 -5.00 1.77 10.50
N GLN A 31 -5.56 0.77 11.18
CA GLN A 31 -4.79 -0.42 11.53
C GLN A 31 -4.64 -1.35 10.32
N GLY A 32 -3.43 -1.85 10.15
CA GLY A 32 -3.10 -2.75 9.06
C GLY A 32 -1.83 -3.55 9.36
N LYS A 33 -1.54 -4.50 8.47
CA LYS A 33 -0.35 -5.34 8.53
C LYS A 33 0.45 -5.14 7.25
N ILE A 34 1.73 -4.86 7.41
CA ILE A 34 2.70 -4.85 6.33
C ILE A 34 3.51 -6.14 6.42
N THR A 35 3.65 -6.86 5.33
CA THR A 35 4.49 -8.06 5.24
C THR A 35 5.43 -7.93 4.06
N VAL A 36 6.72 -8.11 4.32
CA VAL A 36 7.77 -8.03 3.31
C VAL A 36 8.40 -9.41 3.17
N CYS A 37 8.50 -9.90 1.94
CA CYS A 37 9.10 -11.20 1.64
C CYS A 37 10.02 -11.09 0.43
N LYS A 38 11.08 -11.90 0.39
CA LYS A 38 11.89 -12.04 -0.82
C LYS A 38 11.06 -12.69 -1.93
N ASN A 39 11.06 -12.12 -3.13
CA ASN A 39 10.37 -12.74 -4.25
C ASN A 39 11.14 -14.00 -4.72
N ARG A 40 10.46 -15.15 -4.75
CA ARG A 40 11.06 -16.42 -5.18
C ARG A 40 11.33 -16.45 -6.69
N LYS A 41 10.53 -15.74 -7.48
CA LYS A 41 10.66 -15.70 -8.95
C LYS A 41 11.77 -14.76 -9.40
N ASP A 42 11.87 -13.60 -8.77
CA ASP A 42 12.97 -12.67 -8.98
C ASP A 42 13.67 -12.38 -7.64
N PRO A 43 14.88 -12.88 -7.40
CA PRO A 43 15.57 -12.72 -6.12
C PRO A 43 16.03 -11.28 -5.85
N ARG A 44 16.01 -10.39 -6.86
CA ARG A 44 16.33 -8.97 -6.74
C ARG A 44 15.10 -8.14 -6.36
N ALA A 45 13.90 -8.69 -6.52
CA ALA A 45 12.66 -8.02 -6.14
C ALA A 45 12.20 -8.40 -4.72
N LEU A 46 11.64 -7.42 -4.02
CA LEU A 46 10.92 -7.58 -2.77
C LEU A 46 9.41 -7.61 -3.03
N LEU A 47 8.73 -8.58 -2.43
CA LEU A 47 7.28 -8.65 -2.41
C LEU A 47 6.77 -7.97 -1.14
N VAL A 48 6.13 -6.82 -1.30
CA VAL A 48 5.54 -6.05 -0.20
C VAL A 48 4.02 -6.20 -0.24
N SER A 49 3.43 -6.76 0.81
CA SER A 49 1.98 -6.89 0.96
C SER A 49 1.47 -5.98 2.05
N LEU A 50 0.49 -5.15 1.70
CA LEU A 50 -0.27 -4.28 2.61
C LEU A 50 -1.65 -4.90 2.80
N THR A 51 -2.03 -5.18 4.05
CA THR A 51 -3.38 -5.59 4.42
C THR A 51 -3.97 -4.52 5.34
N ILE A 52 -5.03 -3.84 4.90
CA ILE A 52 -5.73 -2.81 5.69
C ILE A 52 -7.22 -3.13 5.65
N ARG A 53 -7.82 -3.31 6.84
CA ARG A 53 -9.19 -3.84 6.99
C ARG A 53 -9.34 -5.18 6.22
N ASP A 54 -10.11 -5.20 5.13
CA ASP A 54 -10.36 -6.37 4.28
C ASP A 54 -9.64 -6.28 2.91
N VAL A 55 -8.93 -5.17 2.65
CA VAL A 55 -8.24 -4.95 1.38
C VAL A 55 -6.78 -5.38 1.52
N LYS A 56 -6.36 -6.31 0.66
CA LYS A 56 -4.98 -6.72 0.50
C LYS A 56 -4.44 -6.26 -0.85
N GLN A 57 -3.34 -5.52 -0.85
CA GLN A 57 -2.59 -5.18 -2.05
C GLN A 57 -1.15 -5.65 -1.94
N THR A 58 -0.64 -6.23 -3.03
CA THR A 58 0.73 -6.75 -3.08
C THR A 58 1.47 -6.05 -4.21
N TYR A 59 2.65 -5.54 -3.88
CA TYR A 59 3.56 -4.83 -4.78
C TYR A 59 4.84 -5.64 -4.93
N SER A 60 5.40 -5.63 -6.13
CA SER A 60 6.75 -6.11 -6.39
C SER A 60 7.62 -4.89 -6.62
N ILE A 61 8.57 -4.65 -5.72
CA ILE A 61 9.51 -3.54 -5.78
C ILE A 61 10.87 -4.12 -6.16
N GLN A 62 11.55 -3.50 -7.12
CA GLN A 62 12.88 -3.88 -7.58
C GLN A 62 13.80 -2.67 -7.53
#